data_AF-A0A8J2U3K5-F1
#
_entry.id   AF-A0A8J2U3K5-F1
#
_cell.length_a   1.000
_cell.length_b   1.000
_cell.length_c   1.000
_cell.angle_alpha   90.00
_cell.angle_beta   90.00
_cell.angle_gamma   90.00
#
_symmetry.space_group_name_H-M   'P 1'
#
loop_
_entity.id
_entity.type
_entity.pdbx_description
1 polymer ?
#
loop_
_entity_poly.entity_id
_entity_poly.type
_entity_poly.pdbx_seq_one_letter_code
_entity_poly.pdbx_strand_id
1 'polypeptide(L)'
;MGQNDIIFYYHLLVIAIIAATAIVTLGGILKIGIFKSVPDSYKKLLVGALLVELSAAFIGIYKTLPQLEFKKAEKYAMEIKYSDLITGYIDRVSDYQRSCFDSFQEPNRLGSFFRCEGYVNTYTVLSELTRQDGFQDALQVWLNNLNAEKKSCIDHYDADQDVFSECKSVLGRYHRNKIASKGVGEGELYVSVDNNHYNGVASYNFPKETRPVILQISGKKIGDDHISFRFNQSASAIEFESRYIPRESASFEVCLKQTDRGIFEGKMIISDGFKCGESDIESYQSIANVSVREIL
;
A
#
# COMPACT_ATOMS: atom_id res chain seq x y z
N MET A 1 -8.35 10.57 27.55
CA MET A 1 -7.30 11.61 27.52
C MET A 1 -6.04 10.92 27.02
N GLY A 2 -5.56 11.29 25.83
CA GLY A 2 -4.37 10.68 25.24
C GLY A 2 -3.10 11.12 25.97
N GLN A 3 -2.02 10.34 25.85
CA GLN A 3 -0.72 10.68 26.45
C GLN A 3 -0.21 12.06 25.98
N ASN A 4 -0.48 12.43 24.73
CA ASN A 4 -0.14 13.74 24.16
C ASN A 4 -0.95 14.88 24.78
N ASP A 5 -2.21 14.64 25.17
CA ASP A 5 -3.02 15.65 25.87
C ASP A 5 -2.39 15.95 27.24
N ILE A 6 -1.98 14.90 27.98
CA ILE A 6 -1.35 15.04 29.30
C ILE A 6 -0.03 15.81 29.20
N ILE A 7 0.80 15.48 28.21
CA ILE A 7 2.07 16.18 27.95
C ILE A 7 1.78 17.65 27.60
N PHE A 8 0.79 17.93 26.76
CA PHE A 8 0.42 19.30 26.39
C PHE A 8 -0.07 20.12 27.59
N TYR A 9 -0.96 19.56 28.42
CA TYR A 9 -1.40 20.22 29.66
C TYR A 9 -0.26 20.44 30.65
N TYR A 10 0.68 19.50 30.72
CA TYR A 10 1.88 19.65 31.55
C TYR A 10 2.75 20.82 31.07
N HIS A 11 2.94 20.99 29.76
CA HIS A 11 3.66 22.15 29.21
C HIS A 11 2.96 23.47 29.54
N LEU A 12 1.64 23.54 29.34
CA LEU A 12 0.86 24.74 29.68
C LEU A 12 0.95 25.08 31.16
N LEU A 13 0.87 24.07 32.03
CA LEU A 13 0.94 24.25 33.48
C LEU A 13 2.33 24.74 33.93
N VAL A 14 3.41 24.19 33.38
CA VAL A 14 4.78 24.64 33.67
C VAL A 14 4.99 26.09 33.20
N ILE A 15 4.54 26.44 31.99
CA ILE A 15 4.62 27.80 31.47
C ILE A 15 3.81 28.76 32.36
N ALA A 16 2.60 28.37 32.79
CA ALA A 16 1.76 29.18 33.66
C ALA A 16 2.40 29.42 35.03
N ILE A 17 3.01 28.41 35.65
CA ILE A 17 3.73 28.54 36.93
C ILE A 17 4.92 29.50 36.79
N ILE A 18 5.71 29.36 35.72
CA ILE A 18 6.87 30.23 35.48
C ILE A 18 6.41 31.67 35.26
N ALA A 19 5.36 31.89 34.44
CA ALA A 19 4.80 33.21 34.19
C ALA A 19 4.25 33.86 35.47
N ALA A 20 3.50 33.11 36.29
CA ALA A 20 2.99 33.59 37.57
C ALA A 20 4.14 33.96 38.53
N THR A 21 5.18 33.12 38.60
CA THR A 21 6.36 33.37 39.45
C THR A 21 7.10 34.62 38.99
N ALA A 22 7.30 34.80 37.68
CA ALA A 22 7.93 35.99 37.13
C ALA A 22 7.13 37.27 37.45
N ILE A 23 5.80 37.24 37.28
CA ILE A 23 4.91 38.38 37.57
C ILE A 23 4.96 38.74 39.05
N VAL A 24 4.88 37.74 39.95
CA VAL A 24 4.95 37.97 41.40
C VAL A 24 6.31 38.53 41.81
N THR A 25 7.40 38.00 41.25
CA THR A 25 8.76 38.44 41.59
C THR A 25 9.03 39.87 41.10
N LEU A 26 8.68 40.18 39.85
CA LEU A 26 8.80 41.53 39.29
C LEU A 26 7.87 42.55 40.00
N GLY A 27 6.63 42.14 40.30
CA GLY A 27 5.69 42.95 41.06
C GLY A 27 6.12 43.21 42.51
N GLY A 28 6.79 42.23 43.13
CA GLY A 28 7.36 42.33 44.48
C GLY A 28 8.50 43.34 44.55
N ILE A 29 9.42 43.33 43.59
CA ILE A 29 10.54 44.29 43.51
C ILE A 29 10.02 45.73 43.41
N LEU A 30 8.90 45.94 42.71
CA LEU A 30 8.29 47.27 42.57
C LEU A 30 7.54 47.76 43.82
N LYS A 31 7.03 46.84 44.66
CA LYS A 31 6.18 47.17 45.83
C LYS A 31 6.90 47.13 47.17
N ILE A 32 7.99 46.37 47.32
CA ILE A 32 8.69 46.22 48.59
C ILE A 32 9.46 47.49 48.94
N GLY A 33 9.19 48.05 50.12
CA GLY A 33 9.73 49.35 50.58
C GLY A 33 11.25 49.45 50.61
N ILE A 34 11.95 48.32 50.70
CA ILE A 34 13.43 48.23 50.68
C ILE A 34 14.00 48.70 49.33
N PHE A 35 13.24 48.56 48.24
CA PHE A 35 13.68 48.99 46.92
C PHE A 35 13.30 50.45 46.61
N LYS A 36 12.43 51.10 47.40
CA LYS A 36 12.04 52.51 47.14
C LYS A 36 13.21 53.49 47.23
N SER A 37 14.18 53.21 48.10
CA SER A 37 15.37 54.02 48.33
C SER A 37 16.56 53.66 47.42
N VAL A 38 16.44 52.61 46.60
CA VAL A 38 17.49 52.20 45.67
C VAL A 38 17.45 53.10 44.41
N PRO A 39 18.60 53.64 43.94
CA PRO A 39 18.62 54.43 42.72
C PRO A 39 18.14 53.63 41.51
N ASP A 40 17.42 54.26 40.59
CA ASP A 40 16.78 53.58 39.46
C ASP A 40 17.75 52.83 38.54
N SER A 41 19.00 53.29 38.45
CA SER A 41 20.08 52.60 37.73
C SER A 41 20.30 51.18 38.26
N TYR A 42 20.31 51.01 39.59
CA TYR A 42 20.50 49.72 40.24
C TYR A 42 19.24 48.86 40.16
N LYS A 43 18.04 49.45 40.24
CA LYS A 43 16.79 48.70 40.02
C LYS A 43 16.73 48.11 38.62
N LYS A 44 17.09 48.87 37.59
CA LYS A 44 17.14 48.40 36.19
C LYS A 44 18.14 47.24 36.03
N LEU A 45 19.31 47.34 36.67
CA LEU A 45 20.32 46.29 36.64
C LEU A 45 19.83 45.01 37.35
N LEU A 46 19.15 45.15 38.47
CA LEU A 46 18.60 44.04 39.26
C LEU A 46 17.44 43.34 38.51
N VAL A 47 16.55 44.11 37.88
CA VAL A 47 15.49 43.56 37.01
C VAL A 47 16.09 42.89 35.78
N GLY A 48 17.13 43.47 35.18
CA GLY A 48 17.85 42.87 34.05
C GLY A 48 18.49 41.54 34.41
N ALA A 49 19.21 41.47 35.54
CA ALA A 49 19.79 40.23 36.05
C ALA A 49 18.71 39.16 36.30
N LEU A 50 17.59 39.55 36.92
CA LEU A 50 16.47 38.65 37.18
C LEU A 50 15.84 38.10 35.88
N LEU A 51 15.70 38.93 34.85
CA LEU A 51 15.20 38.49 33.54
C LEU A 51 16.15 37.49 32.87
N VAL A 52 17.46 37.70 32.98
CA VAL A 52 18.46 36.77 32.44
C VAL A 52 18.40 35.43 33.19
N GLU A 53 18.33 35.45 34.52
CA GLU A 53 18.19 34.24 35.33
C GLU A 53 16.88 33.49 35.05
N LEU A 54 15.76 34.20 34.95
CA LEU A 54 14.45 33.62 34.57
C LEU A 54 14.51 32.99 33.18
N SER A 55 15.19 33.65 32.22
CA SER A 55 15.35 33.12 30.86
C SER A 55 16.23 31.86 30.86
N ALA A 56 17.32 31.84 31.62
CA ALA A 56 18.18 30.68 31.77
C ALA A 56 17.46 29.51 32.45
N ALA A 57 16.69 29.78 33.51
CA ALA A 57 15.87 28.80 34.20
C ALA A 57 14.77 28.24 33.28
N PHE A 58 14.11 29.09 32.50
CA PHE A 58 13.11 28.67 31.51
C PHE A 58 13.73 27.75 30.45
N ILE A 59 14.88 28.11 29.88
CA ILE A 59 15.58 27.27 28.91
C ILE A 59 15.99 25.93 29.53
N GLY A 60 16.47 25.95 30.79
CA GLY A 60 16.81 24.74 31.55
C GLY A 60 15.62 23.80 31.71
N ILE A 61 14.48 24.32 32.17
CA ILE A 61 13.25 23.55 32.36
C ILE A 61 12.69 23.08 31.01
N TYR A 62 12.65 23.95 30.00
CA TYR A 62 12.15 23.62 28.66
C TYR A 62 12.91 22.45 28.04
N LYS A 63 14.23 22.38 28.22
CA LYS A 63 15.05 21.25 27.76
C LYS A 63 14.75 19.93 28.48
N THR A 64 14.14 19.98 29.67
CA THR A 64 13.75 18.79 30.44
C THR A 64 12.30 18.36 30.21
N LEU A 65 11.51 19.15 29.47
CA LEU A 65 10.14 18.79 29.15
C LEU A 65 10.12 17.66 28.10
N PRO A 66 9.17 16.71 28.20
CA PRO A 66 8.97 15.70 27.16
C PRO A 66 8.72 16.38 25.82
N GLN A 67 9.29 15.89 24.72
CA GLN A 67 9.04 16.52 23.42
C GLN A 67 7.55 16.42 23.04
N LEU A 68 6.98 17.55 22.60
CA LEU A 68 5.64 17.59 22.00
C LEU A 68 5.72 17.00 20.58
N GLU A 69 5.52 15.70 20.47
CA GLU A 69 5.34 15.05 19.17
C GLU A 69 3.91 15.30 18.67
N PHE A 70 3.73 16.36 17.90
CA PHE A 70 2.51 16.54 17.12
C PHE A 70 2.46 15.47 16.03
N LYS A 71 1.26 14.94 15.74
CA LYS A 71 1.07 14.01 14.62
C LYS A 71 1.63 14.64 13.35
N LYS A 72 2.74 14.11 12.85
CA LYS A 72 3.39 14.62 11.64
C LYS A 72 2.62 14.07 10.46
N ALA A 73 2.17 14.95 9.56
CA ALA A 73 1.66 14.54 8.27
C ALA A 73 2.84 14.37 7.32
N GLU A 74 2.95 13.22 6.68
CA GLU A 74 4.00 12.91 5.72
C GLU A 74 3.37 12.43 4.41
N LYS A 75 4.03 12.79 3.31
CA LYS A 75 3.63 12.38 1.97
C LYS A 75 4.76 11.56 1.35
N TYR A 76 4.41 10.46 0.68
CA TYR A 76 5.36 9.61 -0.01
C TYR A 76 4.92 9.29 -1.44
N ALA A 77 5.88 9.17 -2.36
CA ALA A 77 5.70 8.53 -3.65
C ALA A 77 5.93 7.04 -3.47
N MET A 78 5.05 6.23 -4.05
CA MET A 78 5.18 4.78 -4.10
C MET A 78 5.20 4.28 -5.52
N GLU A 79 6.11 3.36 -5.77
CA GLU A 79 6.25 2.66 -7.03
C GLU A 79 6.27 1.15 -6.73
N ILE A 80 5.48 0.38 -7.48
CA ILE A 80 5.45 -1.08 -7.40
C ILE A 80 5.77 -1.65 -8.77
N LYS A 81 6.87 -2.39 -8.85
CA LYS A 81 7.32 -3.12 -10.04
C LYS A 81 6.88 -4.56 -9.97
N TYR A 82 6.02 -4.96 -10.89
CA TYR A 82 5.44 -6.30 -10.96
C TYR A 82 6.32 -7.31 -11.72
N SER A 83 7.62 -7.05 -11.87
CA SER A 83 8.54 -7.89 -12.66
C SER A 83 8.51 -9.37 -12.25
N ASP A 84 8.27 -9.62 -10.97
CA ASP A 84 8.37 -10.95 -10.36
C ASP A 84 7.00 -11.65 -10.24
N LEU A 85 5.93 -11.00 -10.71
CA LEU A 85 4.55 -11.47 -10.56
C LEU A 85 4.28 -12.75 -11.37
N ILE A 86 4.89 -12.89 -12.57
CA ILE A 86 4.83 -14.15 -13.34
C ILE A 86 5.56 -15.26 -12.61
N THR A 87 6.83 -15.03 -12.24
CA THR A 87 7.67 -16.05 -11.61
C THR A 87 7.03 -16.55 -10.33
N GLY A 88 6.61 -15.63 -9.45
CA GLY A 88 5.90 -15.97 -8.23
C GLY A 88 4.51 -16.58 -8.45
N TYR A 89 3.89 -16.42 -9.63
CA TYR A 89 2.66 -17.15 -9.95
C TYR A 89 2.95 -18.59 -10.38
N ILE A 90 3.93 -18.81 -11.25
CA ILE A 90 4.36 -20.15 -11.69
C ILE A 90 4.83 -20.99 -10.48
N ASP A 91 5.49 -20.36 -9.52
CA ASP A 91 5.97 -21.08 -8.34
C ASP A 91 4.85 -21.54 -7.39
N ARG A 92 3.66 -20.94 -7.47
CA ARG A 92 2.50 -21.23 -6.60
C ARG A 92 1.48 -22.19 -7.19
N VAL A 93 1.56 -22.47 -8.49
CA VAL A 93 0.65 -23.43 -9.12
C VAL A 93 1.03 -24.85 -8.71
N SER A 94 0.04 -25.70 -8.48
CA SER A 94 0.27 -27.13 -8.18
C SER A 94 0.90 -27.85 -9.37
N ASP A 95 1.51 -29.02 -9.16
CA ASP A 95 2.11 -29.82 -10.24
C ASP A 95 1.10 -30.13 -11.37
N TYR A 96 -0.16 -30.35 -11.01
CA TYR A 96 -1.27 -30.51 -11.96
C TYR A 96 -1.58 -29.22 -12.74
N GLN A 97 -1.50 -28.06 -12.10
CA GLN A 97 -1.66 -26.78 -12.80
C GLN A 97 -0.41 -26.42 -13.62
N ARG A 98 0.77 -26.99 -13.29
CA ARG A 98 1.98 -26.85 -14.09
C ARG A 98 1.87 -27.57 -15.42
N SER A 99 1.19 -28.73 -15.47
CA SER A 99 0.93 -29.41 -16.74
C SER A 99 0.07 -28.57 -17.70
N CYS A 100 -0.75 -27.64 -17.20
CA CYS A 100 -1.42 -26.64 -18.04
C CYS A 100 -0.45 -25.67 -18.74
N PHE A 101 0.73 -25.40 -18.19
CA PHE A 101 1.75 -24.61 -18.89
C PHE A 101 2.49 -25.46 -19.92
N ASP A 102 2.82 -26.70 -19.55
CA ASP A 102 3.57 -27.63 -20.40
C ASP A 102 2.77 -28.03 -21.65
N SER A 103 1.46 -28.28 -21.52
CA SER A 103 0.55 -28.54 -22.65
C SER A 103 0.42 -27.35 -23.61
N PHE A 104 0.85 -26.15 -23.19
CA PHE A 104 0.77 -24.89 -23.94
C PHE A 104 2.14 -24.24 -24.19
N GLN A 105 3.26 -24.96 -23.96
CA GLN A 105 4.63 -24.49 -24.21
C GLN A 105 4.95 -24.32 -25.71
N GLU A 106 4.18 -24.94 -26.62
CA GLU A 106 4.37 -24.73 -28.06
C GLU A 106 4.10 -23.25 -28.44
N PRO A 107 5.06 -22.59 -29.12
CA PRO A 107 4.87 -21.21 -29.55
C PRO A 107 3.62 -21.13 -30.44
N ASN A 108 2.70 -20.24 -30.05
CA ASN A 108 1.38 -19.98 -30.62
C ASN A 108 0.17 -20.70 -29.98
N ARG A 109 0.32 -21.76 -29.17
CA ARG A 109 -0.87 -22.41 -28.56
C ARG A 109 -1.60 -21.53 -27.55
N LEU A 110 -0.87 -20.76 -26.74
CA LEU A 110 -1.48 -19.80 -25.80
C LEU A 110 -2.15 -18.62 -26.53
N GLY A 111 -1.57 -18.18 -27.65
CA GLY A 111 -2.14 -17.14 -28.51
C GLY A 111 -3.39 -17.64 -29.21
N SER A 112 -3.37 -18.88 -29.70
CA SER A 112 -4.54 -19.59 -30.21
C SER A 112 -5.60 -19.75 -29.12
N PHE A 113 -5.27 -20.19 -27.89
CA PHE A 113 -6.23 -20.30 -26.78
C PHE A 113 -7.07 -19.03 -26.57
N PHE A 114 -6.43 -17.86 -26.46
CA PHE A 114 -7.14 -16.58 -26.30
C PHE A 114 -7.80 -16.07 -27.58
N ARG A 115 -7.24 -16.33 -28.77
CA ARG A 115 -7.88 -16.00 -30.06
C ARG A 115 -9.09 -16.90 -30.35
N CYS A 116 -9.05 -18.14 -29.86
CA CYS A 116 -10.05 -19.17 -30.05
C CYS A 116 -11.19 -19.07 -29.01
N GLU A 117 -10.99 -18.36 -27.89
CA GLU A 117 -11.96 -18.31 -26.77
C GLU A 117 -13.38 -17.94 -27.24
N GLY A 118 -13.51 -16.93 -28.12
CA GLY A 118 -14.81 -16.52 -28.66
C GLY A 118 -15.50 -17.61 -29.50
N TYR A 119 -14.72 -18.36 -30.28
CA TYR A 119 -15.23 -19.45 -31.11
C TYR A 119 -15.54 -20.69 -30.28
N VAL A 120 -14.70 -21.06 -29.33
CA VAL A 120 -14.92 -22.20 -28.41
C VAL A 120 -16.14 -21.97 -27.51
N ASN A 121 -16.34 -20.75 -27.01
CA ASN A 121 -17.56 -20.40 -26.25
C ASN A 121 -18.81 -20.56 -27.13
N THR A 122 -18.78 -20.06 -28.36
CA THR A 122 -19.91 -20.16 -29.30
C THR A 122 -20.19 -21.62 -29.66
N TYR A 123 -19.14 -22.42 -29.88
CA TYR A 123 -19.22 -23.85 -30.12
C TYR A 123 -19.83 -24.60 -28.93
N THR A 124 -19.41 -24.29 -27.70
CA THR A 124 -19.91 -24.93 -26.48
C THR A 124 -21.40 -24.65 -26.30
N VAL A 125 -21.82 -23.38 -26.43
CA VAL A 125 -23.23 -22.97 -26.35
C VAL A 125 -24.07 -23.65 -27.44
N LEU A 126 -23.61 -23.63 -28.69
CA LEU A 126 -24.33 -24.30 -29.77
C LEU A 126 -24.40 -25.82 -29.55
N SER A 127 -23.33 -26.45 -29.07
CA SER A 127 -23.29 -27.89 -28.77
C SER A 127 -24.24 -28.28 -27.64
N GLU A 128 -24.36 -27.45 -26.59
CA GLU A 128 -25.33 -27.63 -25.50
C GLU A 128 -26.78 -27.47 -26.00
N LEU A 129 -27.06 -26.44 -26.79
CA LEU A 129 -28.38 -26.24 -27.42
C LEU A 129 -28.74 -27.38 -28.38
N THR A 130 -27.74 -27.93 -29.07
CA THR A 130 -27.90 -29.08 -29.96
C THR A 130 -28.29 -30.35 -29.20
N ARG A 131 -27.83 -30.50 -27.95
CA ARG A 131 -28.21 -31.62 -27.07
C ARG A 131 -29.61 -31.50 -26.47
N GLN A 132 -30.20 -30.29 -26.44
CA GLN A 132 -31.47 -30.01 -25.76
C GLN A 132 -32.71 -29.98 -26.68
N ASP A 133 -32.54 -30.10 -28.00
CA ASP A 133 -33.53 -30.34 -29.07
C ASP A 133 -33.40 -29.33 -30.23
N GLY A 134 -33.14 -29.83 -31.45
CA GLY A 134 -33.47 -29.16 -32.71
C GLY A 134 -32.39 -28.30 -33.39
N PHE A 135 -31.22 -28.07 -32.78
CA PHE A 135 -30.19 -27.17 -33.34
C PHE A 135 -29.03 -27.86 -34.08
N GLN A 136 -29.14 -29.16 -34.42
CA GLN A 136 -28.10 -29.91 -35.13
C GLN A 136 -27.66 -29.21 -36.43
N ASP A 137 -28.63 -28.74 -37.21
CA ASP A 137 -28.36 -28.05 -38.46
C ASP A 137 -27.64 -26.71 -38.24
N ALA A 138 -27.97 -26.00 -37.16
CA ALA A 138 -27.34 -24.72 -36.83
C ALA A 138 -25.87 -24.88 -36.42
N LEU A 139 -25.56 -25.89 -35.61
CA LEU A 139 -24.18 -26.22 -35.25
C LEU A 139 -23.36 -26.63 -36.49
N GLN A 140 -23.91 -27.50 -37.33
CA GLN A 140 -23.22 -27.98 -38.51
C GLN A 140 -23.00 -26.88 -39.56
N VAL A 141 -23.99 -26.02 -39.78
CA VAL A 141 -23.87 -24.85 -40.67
C VAL A 141 -22.84 -23.86 -40.12
N TRP A 142 -22.84 -23.62 -38.81
CA TRP A 142 -21.85 -22.75 -38.17
C TRP A 142 -20.42 -23.31 -38.32
N LEU A 143 -20.21 -24.60 -38.01
CA LEU A 143 -18.92 -25.28 -38.20
C LEU A 143 -18.44 -25.19 -39.65
N ASN A 144 -19.32 -25.40 -40.62
CA ASN A 144 -18.96 -25.36 -42.04
C ASN A 144 -18.46 -23.97 -42.49
N ASN A 145 -18.95 -22.89 -41.87
CA ASN A 145 -18.59 -21.51 -42.16
C ASN A 145 -17.30 -21.02 -41.47
N LEU A 146 -16.70 -21.85 -40.61
CA LEU A 146 -15.42 -21.54 -39.99
C LEU A 146 -14.27 -21.76 -40.97
N ASN A 147 -13.28 -20.87 -40.93
CA ASN A 147 -12.02 -21.06 -41.65
C ASN A 147 -11.18 -22.17 -40.96
N ALA A 148 -10.13 -22.64 -41.64
CA ALA A 148 -9.30 -23.75 -41.15
C ALA A 148 -8.66 -23.48 -39.77
N GLU A 149 -8.29 -22.23 -39.50
CA GLU A 149 -7.76 -21.81 -38.19
C GLU A 149 -8.79 -22.00 -37.07
N LYS A 150 -10.04 -21.57 -37.29
CA LYS A 150 -11.13 -21.69 -36.31
C LYS A 150 -11.62 -23.13 -36.14
N LYS A 151 -11.59 -23.94 -37.19
CA LYS A 151 -11.89 -25.38 -37.08
C LYS A 151 -10.84 -26.10 -36.25
N SER A 152 -9.56 -25.82 -36.52
CA SER A 152 -8.45 -26.33 -35.70
C SER A 152 -8.58 -25.95 -34.22
N CYS A 153 -9.08 -24.75 -33.90
CA CYS A 153 -9.40 -24.37 -32.51
C CYS A 153 -10.41 -25.31 -31.83
N ILE A 154 -11.46 -25.71 -32.56
CA ILE A 154 -12.54 -26.55 -32.04
C ILE A 154 -12.07 -27.99 -31.91
N ASP A 155 -11.36 -28.50 -32.92
CA ASP A 155 -10.82 -29.87 -32.89
C ASP A 155 -9.86 -30.06 -31.71
N HIS A 156 -9.05 -29.04 -31.38
CA HIS A 156 -8.20 -29.05 -30.18
C HIS A 156 -9.02 -28.96 -28.87
N TYR A 157 -10.13 -28.23 -28.86
CA TYR A 157 -11.02 -28.16 -27.70
C TYR A 157 -11.72 -29.49 -27.43
N ASP A 158 -12.23 -30.16 -28.47
CA ASP A 158 -12.91 -31.46 -28.35
C ASP A 158 -11.95 -32.58 -27.93
N ALA A 159 -10.70 -32.53 -28.38
CA ALA A 159 -9.68 -33.51 -28.00
C ALA A 159 -9.32 -33.45 -26.50
N ASP A 160 -9.32 -32.25 -25.91
CA ASP A 160 -8.78 -31.98 -24.58
C ASP A 160 -9.78 -31.23 -23.67
N GLN A 161 -11.08 -31.49 -23.81
CA GLN A 161 -12.15 -30.69 -23.21
C GLN A 161 -12.04 -30.50 -21.68
N ASP A 162 -11.69 -31.56 -20.96
CA ASP A 162 -11.52 -31.55 -19.49
C ASP A 162 -10.31 -30.71 -19.08
N VAL A 163 -9.20 -30.86 -19.79
CA VAL A 163 -7.96 -30.09 -19.60
C VAL A 163 -8.21 -28.62 -19.95
N PHE A 164 -8.99 -28.34 -21.00
CA PHE A 164 -9.29 -26.99 -21.46
C PHE A 164 -10.11 -26.20 -20.43
N SER A 165 -11.15 -26.82 -19.86
CA SER A 165 -11.99 -26.24 -18.79
C SER A 165 -11.15 -25.83 -17.58
N GLU A 166 -10.30 -26.73 -17.09
CA GLU A 166 -9.52 -26.51 -15.87
C GLU A 166 -8.32 -25.58 -16.10
N CYS A 167 -7.65 -25.70 -17.25
CA CYS A 167 -6.52 -24.85 -17.61
C CYS A 167 -6.96 -23.43 -17.97
N LYS A 168 -8.21 -23.18 -18.35
CA LYS A 168 -8.71 -21.83 -18.69
C LYS A 168 -8.50 -20.82 -17.57
N SER A 169 -8.81 -21.19 -16.33
CA SER A 169 -8.63 -20.32 -15.17
C SER A 169 -7.14 -20.02 -14.91
N VAL A 170 -6.31 -21.07 -14.95
CA VAL A 170 -4.87 -21.01 -14.69
C VAL A 170 -4.15 -20.15 -15.73
N LEU A 171 -4.44 -20.40 -17.01
CA LEU A 171 -3.88 -19.69 -18.16
C LEU A 171 -4.42 -18.26 -18.26
N GLY A 172 -5.71 -18.05 -17.96
CA GLY A 172 -6.31 -16.72 -17.87
C GLY A 172 -5.61 -15.83 -16.85
N ARG A 173 -5.32 -16.38 -15.65
CA ARG A 173 -4.58 -15.67 -14.60
C ARG A 173 -3.11 -15.46 -14.98
N TYR A 174 -2.46 -16.44 -15.62
CA TYR A 174 -1.12 -16.30 -16.17
C TYR A 174 -1.03 -15.14 -17.19
N HIS A 175 -1.98 -15.05 -18.12
CA HIS A 175 -1.99 -14.01 -19.14
C HIS A 175 -2.16 -12.61 -18.53
N ARG A 176 -3.07 -12.45 -17.57
CA ARG A 176 -3.23 -11.20 -16.81
C ARG A 176 -1.95 -10.82 -16.07
N ASN A 177 -1.33 -11.79 -15.38
CA ASN A 177 -0.06 -11.56 -14.69
C ASN A 177 1.06 -11.19 -15.68
N LYS A 178 1.12 -11.83 -16.85
CA LYS A 178 2.09 -11.53 -17.91
C LYS A 178 1.94 -10.13 -18.47
N ILE A 179 0.72 -9.66 -18.60
CA ILE A 179 0.42 -8.29 -18.99
C ILE A 179 0.87 -7.31 -17.89
N ALA A 180 0.53 -7.59 -16.64
CA ALA A 180 0.85 -6.72 -15.50
C ALA A 180 2.35 -6.65 -15.20
N SER A 181 3.09 -7.76 -15.41
CA SER A 181 4.53 -7.85 -15.09
C SER A 181 5.41 -6.96 -15.96
N LYS A 182 4.88 -6.43 -17.06
CA LYS A 182 5.57 -5.46 -17.92
C LYS A 182 5.35 -4.01 -17.47
N GLY A 183 4.53 -3.81 -16.44
CA GLY A 183 4.09 -2.51 -15.99
C GLY A 183 4.68 -2.12 -14.64
N VAL A 184 4.70 -0.82 -14.41
CA VAL A 184 4.97 -0.19 -13.13
C VAL A 184 3.66 0.48 -12.70
N GLY A 185 3.26 0.25 -11.46
CA GLY A 185 2.14 1.00 -10.88
C GLY A 185 2.69 2.05 -9.92
N GLU A 186 2.06 3.22 -9.93
CA GLU A 186 2.52 4.41 -9.23
C GLU A 186 1.41 4.92 -8.32
N GLY A 187 1.80 5.51 -7.19
CA GLY A 187 0.85 6.08 -6.26
C GLY A 187 1.48 7.06 -5.28
N GLU A 188 0.63 7.63 -4.46
CA GLU A 188 0.99 8.55 -3.39
C GLU A 188 0.38 8.07 -2.07
N LEU A 189 1.18 8.12 -0.99
CA LEU A 189 0.74 7.83 0.36
C LEU A 189 0.64 9.14 1.13
N TYR A 190 -0.43 9.26 1.89
CA TYR A 190 -0.68 10.35 2.83
C TYR A 190 -0.86 9.74 4.20
N VAL A 191 0.13 9.90 5.08
CA VAL A 191 0.17 9.23 6.38
C VAL A 191 0.34 10.23 7.52
N SER A 192 -0.40 10.00 8.60
CA SER A 192 -0.12 10.60 9.90
C SER A 192 0.80 9.68 10.70
N VAL A 193 1.87 10.24 11.25
CA VAL A 193 2.86 9.54 12.06
C VAL A 193 2.66 9.90 13.53
N ASP A 194 2.53 8.88 14.38
CA ASP A 194 2.38 9.00 15.83
C ASP A 194 3.18 7.88 16.51
N ASN A 195 4.23 8.21 17.27
CA ASN A 195 5.05 7.23 17.99
C ASN A 195 5.44 6.01 17.14
N ASN A 196 6.09 6.26 15.99
CA ASN A 196 6.49 5.24 15.00
C ASN A 196 5.34 4.46 14.32
N HIS A 197 4.08 4.81 14.55
CA HIS A 197 2.94 4.24 13.85
C HIS A 197 2.48 5.16 12.72
N TYR A 198 2.17 4.56 11.59
CA TYR A 198 1.72 5.24 10.38
C TYR A 198 0.26 4.85 10.13
N ASN A 199 -0.61 5.84 9.94
CA ASN A 199 -1.99 5.60 9.54
C ASN A 199 -2.40 6.58 8.46
N GLY A 200 -3.09 6.14 7.43
CA GLY A 200 -3.38 7.01 6.30
C GLY A 200 -4.08 6.36 5.13
N VAL A 201 -3.91 6.98 3.97
CA VAL A 201 -4.50 6.52 2.70
C VAL A 201 -3.47 6.54 1.59
N ALA A 202 -3.59 5.60 0.66
CA ALA A 202 -2.84 5.57 -0.59
C ALA A 202 -3.79 5.79 -1.75
N SER A 203 -3.40 6.63 -2.70
CA SER A 203 -3.99 6.67 -4.03
C SER A 203 -3.04 5.94 -4.97
N TYR A 204 -3.49 4.86 -5.60
CA TYR A 204 -2.62 3.98 -6.36
C TYR A 204 -3.19 3.61 -7.73
N ASN A 205 -2.40 3.80 -8.78
CA ASN A 205 -2.73 3.40 -10.14
C ASN A 205 -2.08 2.06 -10.46
N PHE A 206 -2.91 1.04 -10.66
CA PHE A 206 -2.42 -0.25 -11.17
C PHE A 206 -1.99 -0.11 -12.64
N PRO A 207 -1.02 -0.92 -13.11
CA PRO A 207 -0.62 -0.91 -14.50
C PRO A 207 -1.83 -1.09 -15.44
N LYS A 208 -1.96 -0.21 -16.43
CA LYS A 208 -3.03 -0.19 -17.44
C LYS A 208 -4.44 0.15 -16.94
N GLU A 209 -4.61 0.45 -15.66
CA GLU A 209 -5.85 1.01 -15.15
C GLU A 209 -5.86 2.53 -15.32
N THR A 210 -7.02 3.09 -15.66
CA THR A 210 -7.19 4.53 -15.85
C THR A 210 -7.67 5.25 -14.60
N ARG A 211 -8.18 4.50 -13.62
CA ARG A 211 -8.73 5.04 -12.37
C ARG A 211 -7.87 4.60 -11.17
N PRO A 212 -7.44 5.55 -10.31
CA PRO A 212 -6.74 5.21 -9.09
C PRO A 212 -7.65 4.46 -8.12
N VAL A 213 -7.04 3.54 -7.39
CA VAL A 213 -7.65 2.84 -6.27
C VAL A 213 -7.21 3.51 -4.98
N ILE A 214 -8.17 3.74 -4.09
CA ILE A 214 -7.88 4.22 -2.74
C ILE A 214 -7.69 3.03 -1.81
N LEU A 215 -6.57 3.02 -1.10
CA LEU A 215 -6.19 1.99 -0.13
C LEU A 215 -6.07 2.62 1.25
N GLN A 216 -6.57 1.94 2.28
CA GLN A 216 -6.27 2.32 3.65
C GLN A 216 -4.89 1.78 4.03
N ILE A 217 -4.11 2.61 4.72
CA ILE A 217 -2.76 2.28 5.15
C ILE A 217 -2.70 2.26 6.66
N SER A 218 -2.11 1.20 7.19
CA SER A 218 -1.62 1.13 8.56
C SER A 218 -0.19 0.62 8.52
N GLY A 219 0.70 1.15 9.35
CA GLY A 219 2.10 0.78 9.33
C GLY A 219 2.81 1.08 10.62
N LYS A 220 4.03 0.58 10.74
CA LYS A 220 4.90 0.82 11.89
C LYS A 220 6.36 0.82 11.46
N LYS A 221 7.16 1.68 12.09
CA LYS A 221 8.61 1.60 12.03
C LYS A 221 9.08 0.40 12.86
N ILE A 222 10.02 -0.38 12.34
CA ILE A 222 10.59 -1.57 12.98
C ILE A 222 12.10 -1.35 13.04
N GLY A 223 12.64 -1.13 14.24
CA GLY A 223 14.02 -0.72 14.40
C GLY A 223 14.30 0.66 13.78
N ASP A 224 15.56 0.90 13.42
CA ASP A 224 16.00 2.21 12.95
C ASP A 224 15.82 2.40 11.44
N ASP A 225 15.82 1.31 10.66
CA ASP A 225 15.92 1.31 9.20
C ASP A 225 14.76 0.59 8.48
N HIS A 226 13.83 -0.06 9.17
CA HIS A 226 12.71 -0.74 8.52
C HIS A 226 11.36 -0.08 8.78
N ILE A 227 10.48 -0.11 7.78
CA ILE A 227 9.08 0.27 7.89
C ILE A 227 8.22 -0.85 7.31
N SER A 228 7.15 -1.21 8.02
CA SER A 228 6.11 -2.10 7.53
C SER A 228 4.85 -1.31 7.24
N PHE A 229 4.30 -1.48 6.04
CA PHE A 229 2.96 -0.99 5.70
C PHE A 229 2.05 -2.16 5.34
N ARG A 230 0.83 -2.11 5.85
CA ARG A 230 -0.30 -2.94 5.45
C ARG A 230 -1.29 -2.06 4.70
N PHE A 231 -1.62 -2.49 3.50
CA PHE A 231 -2.61 -1.86 2.63
C PHE A 231 -3.88 -2.69 2.64
N ASN A 232 -5.01 -2.03 2.86
CA ASN A 232 -6.33 -2.65 2.83
C ASN A 232 -7.18 -1.96 1.77
N GLN A 233 -7.69 -2.76 0.83
CA GLN A 233 -8.69 -2.38 -0.14
C GLN A 233 -10.06 -2.85 0.36
N SER A 234 -10.98 -1.90 0.54
CA SER A 234 -12.38 -2.24 0.80
C SER A 234 -13.01 -2.90 -0.43
N ALA A 235 -14.02 -3.75 -0.19
CA ALA A 235 -14.83 -4.30 -1.27
C ALA A 235 -15.41 -3.17 -2.12
N SER A 236 -15.38 -3.34 -3.44
CA SER A 236 -15.81 -2.33 -4.40
C SER A 236 -16.44 -2.97 -5.63
N ALA A 237 -16.88 -2.17 -6.60
CA ALA A 237 -17.32 -2.67 -7.91
C ALA A 237 -16.55 -1.91 -9.00
N ILE A 238 -16.12 -2.65 -10.02
CA ILE A 238 -15.43 -2.07 -11.18
C ILE A 238 -16.35 -2.11 -12.36
N GLU A 239 -16.46 -0.98 -13.05
CA GLU A 239 -17.16 -0.88 -14.31
C GLU A 239 -16.26 -1.43 -15.42
N PHE A 240 -16.69 -2.51 -16.07
CA PHE A 240 -16.04 -3.12 -17.23
C PHE A 240 -17.09 -3.36 -18.31
N GLU A 241 -16.91 -2.77 -19.49
CA GLU A 241 -17.83 -2.93 -20.64
C GLU A 241 -19.31 -2.68 -20.26
N SER A 242 -19.56 -1.60 -19.51
CA SER A 242 -20.90 -1.21 -19.04
C SER A 242 -21.56 -2.20 -18.07
N ARG A 243 -20.80 -3.10 -17.44
CA ARG A 243 -21.23 -3.96 -16.33
C ARG A 243 -20.43 -3.67 -15.08
N TYR A 244 -21.06 -3.81 -13.91
CA TYR A 244 -20.37 -3.72 -12.62
C TYR A 244 -19.96 -5.11 -12.16
N ILE A 245 -18.65 -5.32 -12.04
CA ILE A 245 -18.05 -6.55 -11.52
C ILE A 245 -17.71 -6.31 -10.04
N PRO A 246 -18.29 -7.08 -9.09
CA PRO A 246 -17.92 -6.97 -7.69
C PRO A 246 -16.45 -7.40 -7.50
N ARG A 247 -15.73 -6.63 -6.69
CA ARG A 247 -14.36 -6.92 -6.25
C ARG A 247 -14.38 -7.07 -4.74
N GLU A 248 -13.94 -8.22 -4.27
CA GLU A 248 -13.80 -8.50 -2.84
C GLU A 248 -12.74 -7.61 -2.19
N SER A 249 -12.83 -7.44 -0.87
CA SER A 249 -11.78 -6.78 -0.11
C SER A 249 -10.47 -7.56 -0.22
N ALA A 250 -9.36 -6.85 -0.30
CA ALA A 250 -8.03 -7.44 -0.37
C ALA A 250 -7.07 -6.70 0.55
N SER A 251 -6.08 -7.41 1.09
CA SER A 251 -5.01 -6.81 1.88
C SER A 251 -3.66 -7.35 1.46
N PHE A 252 -2.64 -6.51 1.53
CA PHE A 252 -1.26 -6.91 1.30
C PHE A 252 -0.31 -6.14 2.21
N GLU A 253 0.85 -6.73 2.46
CA GLU A 253 1.89 -6.11 3.28
C GLU A 253 3.15 -5.88 2.48
N VAL A 254 3.86 -4.83 2.87
CA VAL A 254 5.20 -4.51 2.39
C VAL A 254 6.10 -4.29 3.60
N CYS A 255 7.30 -4.84 3.52
CA CYS A 255 8.39 -4.57 4.45
C CYS A 255 9.47 -3.86 3.66
N LEU A 256 9.79 -2.64 4.05
CA LEU A 256 10.71 -1.77 3.34
C LEU A 256 11.90 -1.46 4.23
N LYS A 257 13.10 -1.55 3.67
CA LYS A 257 14.35 -1.15 4.29
C LYS A 257 14.79 0.18 3.73
N GLN A 258 15.23 1.08 4.60
CA GLN A 258 15.80 2.36 4.21
C GLN A 258 17.16 2.13 3.55
N THR A 259 17.33 2.70 2.37
CA THR A 259 18.60 2.75 1.66
C THR A 259 19.40 3.98 2.10
N ASP A 260 20.70 3.99 1.81
CA ASP A 260 21.60 5.12 2.09
C ASP A 260 21.16 6.43 1.39
N ARG A 261 20.25 6.34 0.42
CA ARG A 261 19.68 7.49 -0.33
C ARG A 261 18.39 8.02 0.27
N GLY A 262 17.95 7.50 1.43
CA GLY A 262 16.69 7.89 2.07
C GLY A 262 15.44 7.34 1.37
N ILE A 263 15.59 6.38 0.45
CA ILE A 263 14.48 5.67 -0.21
C ILE A 263 14.24 4.38 0.56
N PHE A 264 12.97 4.04 0.82
CA PHE A 264 12.58 2.77 1.41
C PHE A 264 12.29 1.76 0.30
N GLU A 265 13.05 0.66 0.24
CA GLU A 265 12.90 -0.37 -0.79
C GLU A 265 12.63 -1.73 -0.15
N GLY A 266 11.81 -2.55 -0.80
CA GLY A 266 11.51 -3.88 -0.30
C GLY A 266 10.57 -4.65 -1.20
N LYS A 267 9.88 -5.63 -0.62
CA LYS A 267 9.05 -6.57 -1.38
C LYS A 267 7.61 -6.59 -0.88
N MET A 268 6.68 -6.71 -1.83
CA MET A 268 5.27 -6.95 -1.55
C MET A 268 5.02 -8.44 -1.33
N ILE A 269 4.36 -8.76 -0.22
CA ILE A 269 4.05 -10.11 0.20
C ILE A 269 2.53 -10.22 0.42
N ILE A 270 1.92 -11.23 -0.20
CA ILE A 270 0.51 -11.59 0.02
C ILE A 270 0.55 -12.90 0.83
N SER A 271 0.67 -12.79 2.15
CA SER A 271 0.71 -13.93 3.06
C SER A 271 0.06 -13.57 4.38
N ASP A 272 -0.85 -14.42 4.87
CA ASP A 272 -1.25 -14.42 6.27
C ASP A 272 -0.06 -14.94 7.10
N GLY A 273 0.41 -14.15 8.07
CA GLY A 273 1.46 -14.56 9.02
C GLY A 273 2.88 -14.06 8.75
N PHE A 274 3.12 -13.25 7.71
CA PHE A 274 4.40 -12.56 7.54
C PHE A 274 4.63 -11.53 8.65
N LYS A 275 5.87 -11.46 9.16
CA LYS A 275 6.29 -10.44 10.12
C LYS A 275 7.60 -9.81 9.68
N CYS A 276 7.51 -8.55 9.28
CA CYS A 276 8.66 -7.72 8.94
C CYS A 276 9.66 -7.68 10.13
N GLY A 277 10.92 -8.07 9.88
CA GLY A 277 12.00 -8.09 10.88
C GLY A 277 12.23 -9.39 11.65
N GLU A 278 11.35 -10.41 11.56
CA GLU A 278 11.56 -11.73 12.21
C GLU A 278 12.13 -12.78 11.25
N SER A 279 12.21 -12.50 9.96
CA SER A 279 12.56 -13.48 8.92
C SER A 279 13.17 -12.81 7.69
N ASP A 280 14.17 -13.43 7.09
CA ASP A 280 14.77 -12.96 5.84
C ASP A 280 13.69 -12.83 4.77
N ILE A 281 13.54 -11.62 4.19
CA ILE A 281 12.56 -11.31 3.14
C ILE A 281 12.69 -12.30 1.95
N GLU A 282 13.87 -12.88 1.76
CA GLU A 282 14.17 -13.90 0.75
C GLU A 282 13.44 -15.24 0.99
N SER A 283 13.04 -15.55 2.22
CA SER A 283 12.33 -16.79 2.56
C SER A 283 10.83 -16.76 2.22
N TYR A 284 10.27 -15.57 1.96
CA TYR A 284 8.88 -15.41 1.53
C TYR A 284 8.82 -15.17 0.02
N GLN A 285 7.89 -15.86 -0.66
CA GLN A 285 7.65 -15.64 -2.08
C GLN A 285 7.08 -14.24 -2.32
N SER A 286 7.98 -13.32 -2.66
CA SER A 286 7.67 -11.96 -3.06
C SER A 286 7.01 -11.89 -4.43
N ILE A 287 6.09 -10.96 -4.59
CA ILE A 287 5.26 -10.89 -5.81
C ILE A 287 5.54 -9.59 -6.59
N ALA A 288 6.09 -8.56 -5.94
CA ALA A 288 6.51 -7.33 -6.57
C ALA A 288 7.59 -6.63 -5.74
N ASN A 289 8.42 -5.83 -6.41
CA ASN A 289 9.37 -4.92 -5.75
C ASN A 289 8.67 -3.58 -5.49
N VAL A 290 8.86 -3.02 -4.31
CA VAL A 290 8.21 -1.80 -3.85
C VAL A 290 9.27 -0.80 -3.44
N SER A 291 9.13 0.45 -3.90
CA SER A 291 9.94 1.56 -3.43
C SER A 291 9.05 2.72 -3.00
N VAL A 292 9.38 3.31 -1.85
CA VAL A 292 8.68 4.44 -1.27
C VAL A 292 9.69 5.55 -0.96
N ARG A 293 9.42 6.77 -1.39
CA ARG A 293 10.27 7.95 -1.13
C ARG A 293 9.43 9.08 -0.55
N GLU A 294 9.93 9.76 0.46
CA GLU A 294 9.27 10.95 1.01
C GLU A 294 9.24 12.05 -0.06
N ILE A 295 8.12 12.77 -0.17
CA ILE A 295 7.97 13.94 -1.04
C ILE A 295 7.51 15.11 -0.16
N LEU A 296 8.23 16.23 -0.25
CA LEU A 296 7.92 17.48 0.46
C LEU A 296 6.64 18.15 -0.03
#